data_AF-A0A0F9EV10-F1
#
_entry.id   AF-A0A0F9EV10-F1
#
_cell.length_a   1.000
_cell.length_b   1.000
_cell.length_c   1.000
_cell.angle_alpha   90.00
_cell.angle_beta   90.00
_cell.angle_gamma   90.00
#
_symmetry.space_group_name_H-M   'P 1'
#
loop_
_entity.id
_entity.type
_entity.pdbx_description
1 polymer ?
#
loop_
_entity_poly.entity_id
_entity_poly.type
_entity_poly.pdbx_seq_one_letter_code
_entity_poly.pdbx_strand_id
1 'polypeptide(L)'
;MIITNPEDKDEVLFFKRSWSDPQGNPHITLYRSYTNMANKVGKDLAAKDVTASDDGVVYHLTYNTTTQRGNPLLLPALDWIKQYRRFLASRIAVILALARFAWRTKIKGGQAAVDVIKAVTEEKEVAAGSQLLENLGSDTTPIRTESGAAAAYRDGRMIKLQVCAAVGIPEQYFGDISIGN
;
A
#
# COMPACT_ATOMS: atom_id res chain seq x y z
N MET A 1 11.66 3.30 -22.86
CA MET A 1 11.86 1.92 -23.38
C MET A 1 13.36 1.68 -23.58
N ILE A 2 13.85 0.46 -23.44
CA ILE A 2 15.28 0.12 -23.61
C ILE A 2 15.46 -0.52 -24.99
N ILE A 3 16.45 -0.06 -25.75
CA ILE A 3 16.84 -0.65 -27.05
C ILE A 3 18.16 -1.38 -26.84
N THR A 4 18.17 -2.67 -27.17
CA THR A 4 19.32 -3.56 -27.03
C THR A 4 19.81 -4.01 -28.40
N ASN A 5 20.99 -4.60 -28.45
CA ASN A 5 21.48 -5.22 -29.67
C ASN A 5 20.50 -6.35 -30.09
N PRO A 6 20.13 -6.47 -31.38
CA PRO A 6 19.28 -7.57 -31.86
C PRO A 6 19.89 -8.96 -31.67
N GLU A 7 21.23 -9.05 -31.69
CA GLU A 7 21.97 -10.32 -31.54
C GLU A 7 22.26 -10.64 -30.07
N ASP A 8 22.35 -9.60 -29.23
CA ASP A 8 22.62 -9.73 -27.80
C ASP A 8 21.68 -8.82 -26.97
N LYS A 9 20.76 -9.46 -26.25
CA LYS A 9 19.75 -8.77 -25.44
C LYS A 9 20.34 -8.12 -24.18
N ASP A 10 21.53 -8.53 -23.75
CA ASP A 10 22.19 -8.00 -22.56
C ASP A 10 23.00 -6.73 -22.89
N GLU A 11 23.38 -6.54 -24.16
CA GLU A 11 24.01 -5.30 -24.62
C GLU A 11 22.95 -4.19 -24.82
N VAL A 12 22.83 -3.31 -23.81
CA VAL A 12 21.95 -2.14 -23.88
C VAL A 12 22.63 -1.00 -24.65
N LEU A 13 21.98 -0.55 -25.73
CA LEU A 13 22.50 0.49 -26.62
C LEU A 13 21.89 1.86 -26.32
N PHE A 14 20.55 1.96 -26.22
CA PHE A 14 19.85 3.23 -26.04
C PHE A 14 18.69 3.17 -25.05
N PHE A 15 18.40 4.31 -24.44
CA PHE A 15 17.23 4.56 -23.62
C PHE A 15 16.31 5.56 -24.30
N LYS A 16 15.11 5.11 -24.67
CA LYS A 16 14.05 5.92 -25.27
C LYS A 16 13.26 6.66 -24.19
N ARG A 17 13.27 7.99 -24.25
CA ARG A 17 12.38 8.89 -23.51
C ARG A 17 11.31 9.41 -24.46
N SER A 18 10.05 9.33 -24.04
CA SER A 18 8.91 9.89 -24.76
C SER A 18 8.15 10.83 -23.82
N TRP A 19 7.91 12.06 -24.26
CA TRP A 19 7.14 13.05 -23.51
C TRP A 19 6.26 13.85 -24.45
N SER A 20 5.21 14.47 -23.92
CA SER A 20 4.40 15.45 -24.66
C SER A 20 4.74 16.85 -24.16
N ASP A 21 4.79 17.82 -25.08
CA ASP A 21 4.87 19.23 -24.69
C ASP A 21 3.51 19.70 -24.10
N PRO A 22 3.44 20.92 -23.53
CA PRO A 22 2.17 21.48 -23.04
C PRO A 22 1.10 21.65 -24.12
N GLN A 23 1.47 21.58 -25.40
CA GLN A 23 0.60 21.69 -26.56
C GLN A 23 0.10 20.31 -27.05
N GLY A 24 0.54 19.23 -26.42
CA GLY A 24 0.15 17.85 -26.72
C GLY A 24 0.98 17.17 -27.82
N ASN A 25 1.99 17.82 -28.39
CA ASN A 25 2.85 17.23 -29.41
C ASN A 25 3.79 16.19 -28.79
N PRO A 26 3.87 14.98 -29.35
CA PRO A 26 4.75 13.93 -28.85
C PRO A 26 6.20 14.17 -29.29
N HIS A 27 7.11 14.14 -28.33
CA HIS A 27 8.55 14.14 -28.52
C HIS A 27 9.15 12.80 -28.13
N ILE A 28 10.08 12.32 -28.95
CA ILE A 28 10.85 11.10 -28.68
C ILE A 28 12.32 11.45 -28.79
N THR A 29 13.08 11.14 -27.73
CA THR A 29 14.52 11.32 -27.69
C THR A 29 15.18 10.04 -27.21
N LEU A 30 16.33 9.71 -27.79
CA LEU A 30 17.08 8.51 -27.51
C LEU A 30 18.42 8.89 -26.90
N TYR A 31 18.65 8.43 -25.68
CA TYR A 31 19.91 8.65 -24.98
C TYR A 31 20.81 7.42 -25.10
N ARG A 32 22.11 7.64 -25.23
CA ARG A 32 23.10 6.56 -25.24
C ARG A 32 23.19 5.90 -23.86
N SER A 33 23.39 4.59 -23.82
CA SER A 33 23.83 3.92 -22.60
C SER A 33 25.31 4.26 -22.33
N TYR A 34 25.71 4.29 -21.05
CA TYR A 34 27.12 4.42 -20.67
C TYR A 34 28.02 3.30 -21.21
N THR A 35 27.44 2.13 -21.52
CA THR A 35 28.12 1.01 -22.16
C THR A 35 28.35 1.23 -23.66
N ASN A 36 27.61 2.15 -24.29
CA ASN A 36 27.68 2.46 -25.72
C ASN A 36 28.23 3.87 -25.98
N MET A 37 29.38 4.21 -25.39
CA MET A 37 30.05 5.50 -25.64
C MET A 37 30.56 5.64 -27.08
N ALA A 38 30.86 4.53 -27.75
CA ALA A 38 31.27 4.50 -29.15
C ALA A 38 30.13 4.78 -30.15
N ASN A 39 28.90 5.00 -29.66
CA ASN A 39 27.71 5.28 -30.46
C ASN A 39 27.47 4.23 -31.57
N LYS A 40 27.56 2.95 -31.20
CA LYS A 40 27.19 1.85 -32.11
C LYS A 40 25.74 2.03 -32.55
N VAL A 41 25.48 1.82 -33.84
CA VAL A 41 24.14 1.88 -34.42
C VAL A 41 23.29 0.78 -33.83
N GLY A 42 22.13 1.14 -33.29
CA GLY A 42 21.11 0.21 -32.82
C GLY A 42 19.88 0.28 -33.71
N LYS A 43 19.14 -0.83 -33.77
CA LYS A 43 17.91 -0.95 -34.56
C LYS A 43 16.70 -0.85 -33.64
N ASP A 44 15.69 -0.06 -34.03
CA ASP A 44 14.39 -0.06 -33.32
C ASP A 44 13.61 -1.34 -33.65
N LEU A 45 12.47 -1.57 -32.98
CA LEU A 45 11.54 -2.68 -33.24
C LEU A 45 11.09 -2.79 -34.71
N ALA A 46 11.17 -1.69 -35.48
CA ALA A 46 10.88 -1.64 -36.91
C ALA A 46 12.11 -1.84 -37.81
N ALA A 47 13.23 -2.34 -37.28
CA ALA A 47 14.51 -2.57 -37.95
C ALA A 47 15.14 -1.33 -38.60
N LYS A 48 14.71 -0.12 -38.22
CA LYS A 48 15.30 1.14 -38.66
C LYS A 48 16.49 1.51 -37.78
N ASP A 49 17.53 2.05 -38.41
CA ASP A 49 18.69 2.60 -37.72
C ASP A 49 18.27 3.81 -36.89
N VAL A 50 18.71 3.79 -35.63
CA VAL A 50 18.36 4.80 -34.64
C VAL A 50 19.58 5.66 -34.34
N THR A 51 19.45 6.97 -34.51
CA THR A 51 20.46 7.94 -34.11
C THR A 51 20.18 8.40 -32.68
N ALA A 52 21.23 8.44 -31.86
CA ALA A 52 21.13 8.96 -30.50
C ALA A 52 21.24 10.49 -30.47
N SER A 53 20.64 11.09 -29.45
CA SER A 53 20.90 12.49 -29.12
C SER A 53 22.29 12.64 -28.51
N ASP A 54 22.95 13.77 -28.80
CA ASP A 54 24.24 14.12 -28.22
C ASP A 54 24.12 14.78 -26.83
N ASP A 55 22.88 15.01 -26.36
CA ASP A 55 22.59 15.74 -25.12
C ASP A 55 23.13 15.06 -23.85
N GLY A 56 23.34 13.74 -23.88
CA GLY A 56 23.84 13.03 -22.70
C GLY A 56 23.81 11.52 -22.79
N VAL A 57 24.37 10.91 -21.74
CA VAL A 57 24.52 9.47 -21.57
C VAL A 57 23.79 9.02 -20.31
N VAL A 58 23.08 7.89 -20.37
CA VAL A 58 22.33 7.32 -19.27
C VAL A 58 23.14 6.22 -18.59
N TYR A 59 23.37 6.40 -17.29
CA TYR A 59 23.88 5.36 -16.40
C TYR A 59 22.72 4.65 -15.71
N HIS A 60 22.42 3.41 -16.13
CA HIS A 60 21.32 2.62 -15.60
C HIS A 60 21.81 1.67 -14.51
N LEU A 61 21.72 2.11 -13.25
CA LEU A 61 22.03 1.29 -12.10
C LEU A 61 20.87 0.33 -11.81
N THR A 62 21.08 -0.95 -12.09
CA THR A 62 20.10 -2.00 -11.81
C THR A 62 20.59 -2.91 -10.69
N TYR A 63 19.65 -3.48 -9.94
CA TYR A 63 19.92 -4.40 -8.85
C TYR A 63 19.17 -5.71 -9.09
N ASN A 64 19.84 -6.84 -8.85
CA ASN A 64 19.28 -8.20 -8.96
C ASN A 64 18.44 -8.40 -10.24
N THR A 65 19.10 -8.31 -11.39
CA THR A 65 18.48 -8.36 -12.72
C THR A 65 18.28 -9.80 -13.20
N THR A 66 17.06 -10.15 -13.61
CA THR A 66 16.80 -11.34 -14.44
C THR A 66 16.74 -10.98 -15.92
N THR A 67 16.56 -9.70 -16.25
CA THR A 67 16.46 -9.15 -17.61
C THR A 67 17.06 -7.73 -17.63
N GLN A 68 16.59 -6.86 -18.53
CA GLN A 68 17.07 -5.48 -18.71
C GLN A 68 16.66 -4.52 -17.57
N ARG A 69 15.88 -4.97 -16.58
CA ARG A 69 15.44 -4.17 -15.43
C ARG A 69 15.82 -4.85 -14.13
N GLY A 70 16.11 -4.02 -13.12
CA GLY A 70 16.37 -4.49 -11.77
C GLY A 70 15.10 -4.97 -11.06
N ASN A 71 15.24 -5.99 -10.22
CA ASN A 71 14.20 -6.39 -9.28
C ASN A 71 14.40 -5.63 -7.97
N PRO A 72 13.37 -4.93 -7.45
CA PRO A 72 13.50 -4.19 -6.22
C PRO A 72 13.68 -5.16 -5.05
N LEU A 73 14.49 -4.76 -4.06
CA LEU A 73 14.72 -5.53 -2.83
C LEU A 73 13.43 -5.83 -2.05
N LEU A 74 12.40 -5.00 -2.20
CA LEU A 74 11.10 -5.19 -1.56
C LEU A 74 10.17 -6.15 -2.31
N LEU A 75 10.55 -6.64 -3.49
CA LEU A 75 9.70 -7.52 -4.30
C LEU A 75 9.27 -8.78 -3.54
N PRO A 76 10.15 -9.51 -2.82
CA PRO A 76 9.76 -10.70 -2.06
C PRO A 76 8.79 -10.40 -0.91
N ALA A 77 8.83 -9.17 -0.37
CA ALA A 77 7.97 -8.74 0.73
C ALA A 77 6.63 -8.16 0.26
N LEU A 78 6.43 -7.96 -1.04
CA LEU A 78 5.32 -7.16 -1.58
C LEU A 78 3.94 -7.68 -1.16
N ASP A 79 3.76 -9.00 -1.15
CA ASP A 79 2.49 -9.61 -0.76
C ASP A 79 2.23 -9.46 0.74
N TRP A 80 3.26 -9.64 1.57
CA TRP A 80 3.18 -9.41 3.02
C TRP A 80 2.86 -7.95 3.35
N ILE A 81 3.47 -6.99 2.65
CA ILE A 81 3.17 -5.56 2.80
C ILE A 81 1.69 -5.27 2.49
N LYS A 82 1.17 -5.83 1.38
CA LYS A 82 -0.25 -5.68 1.02
C LYS A 82 -1.17 -6.27 2.07
N GLN A 83 -0.85 -7.46 2.58
CA GLN A 83 -1.66 -8.11 3.60
C GLN A 83 -1.60 -7.39 4.94
N TYR A 84 -0.44 -6.87 5.34
CA TYR A 84 -0.32 -6.07 6.55
C TYR A 84 -1.20 -4.82 6.51
N ARG A 85 -1.22 -4.11 5.37
CA ARG A 85 -2.12 -2.97 5.17
C ARG A 85 -3.59 -3.36 5.28
N ARG A 86 -3.98 -4.48 4.67
CA ARG A 86 -5.36 -5.00 4.74
C ARG A 86 -5.75 -5.37 6.18
N PHE A 87 -4.86 -6.06 6.89
CA PHE A 87 -5.05 -6.42 8.29
C PHE A 87 -5.30 -5.18 9.16
N LEU A 88 -4.45 -4.15 9.06
CA LEU A 88 -4.64 -2.90 9.82
C LEU A 88 -5.96 -2.20 9.49
N ALA A 89 -6.33 -2.15 8.20
CA ALA A 89 -7.60 -1.56 7.78
C ALA A 89 -8.81 -2.33 8.34
N SER A 90 -8.81 -3.67 8.23
CA SER A 90 -9.84 -4.53 8.82
C SER A 90 -9.91 -4.37 10.33
N ARG A 91 -8.78 -4.22 11.01
CA ARG A 91 -8.72 -4.01 12.45
C ARG A 91 -9.37 -2.70 12.88
N ILE A 92 -9.10 -1.61 12.16
CA ILE A 92 -9.75 -0.31 12.39
C ILE A 92 -11.27 -0.45 12.19
N ALA A 93 -11.70 -1.12 11.12
CA ALA A 93 -13.12 -1.34 10.85
C ALA A 93 -13.83 -2.11 11.99
N VAL A 94 -13.20 -3.15 12.54
CA VAL A 94 -13.73 -3.90 13.70
C VAL A 94 -13.83 -3.00 14.93
N ILE A 95 -12.83 -2.17 15.21
CA ILE A 95 -12.85 -1.25 16.36
C ILE A 95 -13.97 -0.20 16.20
N LEU A 96 -14.14 0.37 15.01
CA LEU A 96 -15.23 1.30 14.72
C LEU A 96 -16.61 0.62 14.84
N ALA A 97 -16.74 -0.62 14.38
CA ALA A 97 -17.98 -1.39 14.54
C ALA A 97 -18.26 -1.70 16.02
N LEU A 98 -17.26 -2.09 16.80
CA LEU A 98 -17.41 -2.31 18.25
C LEU A 98 -17.81 -1.02 18.98
N ALA A 99 -17.24 0.13 18.60
CA ALA A 99 -17.63 1.42 19.17
C ALA A 99 -19.11 1.74 18.96
N ARG A 100 -19.70 1.34 17.82
CA ARG A 100 -21.14 1.51 17.54
C ARG A 100 -22.03 0.68 18.45
N PHE A 101 -21.60 -0.51 18.86
CA PHE A 101 -22.37 -1.42 19.72
C PHE A 101 -22.06 -1.29 21.22
N ALA A 102 -21.35 -0.24 21.63
CA ALA A 102 -20.97 -0.05 23.03
C ALA A 102 -22.17 0.08 23.98
N TRP A 103 -23.34 0.47 23.47
CA TRP A 103 -24.55 0.74 24.26
C TRP A 103 -25.72 -0.16 23.85
N ARG A 104 -26.40 -0.75 24.84
CA ARG A 104 -27.65 -1.51 24.65
C ARG A 104 -28.78 -0.83 25.38
N THR A 105 -29.75 -0.27 24.67
CA THR A 105 -30.98 0.29 25.27
C THR A 105 -32.11 -0.75 25.24
N LYS A 106 -32.64 -1.09 26.40
CA LYS A 106 -33.80 -1.96 26.61
C LYS A 106 -35.01 -1.09 26.94
N ILE A 107 -36.13 -1.26 26.23
CA ILE A 107 -37.32 -0.43 26.40
C ILE A 107 -38.46 -1.29 26.92
N LYS A 108 -39.27 -0.76 27.84
CA LYS A 108 -40.54 -1.35 28.27
C LYS A 108 -41.66 -0.85 27.34
N GLY A 109 -42.12 -1.71 26.44
CA GLY A 109 -43.18 -1.41 25.48
C GLY A 109 -43.31 -2.47 24.38
N GLY A 110 -44.35 -2.35 23.54
CA GLY A 110 -44.51 -3.17 22.33
C GLY A 110 -43.68 -2.67 21.14
N GLN A 111 -43.81 -3.32 19.98
CA GLN A 111 -43.01 -3.04 18.78
C GLN A 111 -42.99 -1.56 18.37
N ALA A 112 -44.11 -0.85 18.49
CA ALA A 112 -44.21 0.57 18.17
C ALA A 112 -43.26 1.47 19.00
N ALA A 113 -42.99 1.12 20.26
CA ALA A 113 -42.05 1.88 21.09
C ALA A 113 -40.59 1.63 20.68
N VAL A 114 -40.29 0.42 20.19
CA VAL A 114 -38.98 0.07 19.64
C VAL A 114 -38.73 0.83 18.34
N ASP A 115 -39.73 0.92 17.47
CA ASP A 115 -39.60 1.59 16.17
C ASP A 115 -39.36 3.11 16.32
N VAL A 116 -39.98 3.77 17.32
CA VAL A 116 -39.76 5.19 17.61
C VAL A 116 -38.32 5.46 18.06
N ILE A 117 -37.77 4.64 18.95
CA ILE A 117 -36.39 4.84 19.41
C ILE A 117 -35.40 4.45 18.31
N LYS A 118 -35.71 3.41 17.54
CA LYS A 118 -34.91 3.04 16.36
C LYS A 118 -34.81 4.21 15.39
N ALA A 119 -35.90 4.91 15.07
CA ALA A 119 -35.86 6.09 14.21
C ALA A 119 -34.99 7.26 14.75
N VAL A 120 -34.76 7.33 16.07
CA VAL A 120 -33.94 8.38 16.69
C VAL A 120 -32.46 7.99 16.75
N THR A 121 -32.16 6.70 16.91
CA THR A 121 -30.83 6.15 17.16
C THR A 121 -30.17 5.53 15.92
N GLU A 122 -30.95 5.09 14.93
CA GLU A 122 -30.44 4.51 13.68
C GLU A 122 -29.60 5.57 12.92
N GLU A 123 -28.40 5.17 12.51
CA GLU A 123 -27.38 6.00 11.83
C GLU A 123 -26.75 7.15 12.63
N LYS A 124 -27.07 7.35 13.92
CA LYS A 124 -26.41 8.37 14.74
C LYS A 124 -25.27 7.79 15.58
N GLU A 125 -24.08 8.37 15.44
CA GLU A 125 -22.96 8.10 16.35
C GLU A 125 -23.22 8.77 17.69
N VAL A 126 -23.24 7.98 18.77
CA VAL A 126 -23.30 8.51 20.14
C VAL A 126 -21.93 9.09 20.47
N ALA A 127 -21.87 10.39 20.73
CA ALA A 127 -20.61 11.07 21.04
C ALA A 127 -19.96 10.49 22.30
N ALA A 128 -18.66 10.20 22.24
CA ALA A 128 -17.90 9.71 23.38
C ALA A 128 -17.97 10.71 24.55
N GLY A 129 -18.38 10.24 25.73
CA GLY A 129 -18.56 11.09 26.92
C GLY A 129 -19.95 11.71 27.09
N SER A 130 -20.93 11.38 26.22
CA SER A 130 -22.33 11.78 26.44
C SER A 130 -22.89 11.15 27.71
N GLN A 131 -23.62 11.94 28.52
CA GLN A 131 -24.37 11.43 29.67
C GLN A 131 -25.72 10.89 29.22
N LEU A 132 -26.01 9.65 29.60
CA LEU A 132 -27.25 8.97 29.24
C LEU A 132 -28.25 9.15 30.39
N LEU A 133 -29.36 9.85 30.15
CA LEU A 133 -30.45 10.00 31.11
C LEU A 133 -31.50 8.92 30.84
N GLU A 134 -31.82 8.14 31.87
CA GLU A 134 -32.76 7.03 31.79
C GLU A 134 -34.07 7.35 32.54
N ASN A 135 -35.20 6.92 31.96
CA ASN A 135 -36.51 6.89 32.63
C ASN A 135 -36.87 5.43 32.95
N LEU A 136 -37.82 5.17 33.87
CA LEU A 136 -38.33 3.84 34.27
C LEU A 136 -38.76 2.91 33.11
N GLY A 137 -38.95 3.47 31.91
CA GLY A 137 -39.27 2.77 30.66
C GLY A 137 -38.08 2.40 29.76
N SER A 138 -36.86 2.82 30.08
CA SER A 138 -35.64 2.55 29.29
C SER A 138 -34.45 2.23 30.19
N ASP A 139 -33.77 1.13 29.95
CA ASP A 139 -32.60 0.65 30.69
C ASP A 139 -31.43 0.47 29.70
N THR A 140 -30.40 1.31 29.78
CA THR A 140 -29.24 1.28 28.88
C THR A 140 -28.00 0.76 29.59
N THR A 141 -27.54 -0.40 29.16
CA THR A 141 -26.37 -1.05 29.73
C THR A 141 -25.18 -0.98 28.77
N PRO A 142 -23.96 -0.73 29.28
CA PRO A 142 -22.76 -0.85 28.47
C PRO A 142 -22.52 -2.31 28.10
N ILE A 143 -22.28 -2.60 26.82
CA ILE A 143 -21.82 -3.91 26.38
C ILE A 143 -20.30 -3.95 26.50
N ARG A 144 -19.77 -5.05 27.06
CA ARG A 144 -18.32 -5.29 27.07
C ARG A 144 -17.82 -5.47 25.63
N THR A 145 -17.18 -4.43 25.09
CA THR A 145 -16.56 -4.44 23.76
C THR A 145 -15.12 -4.90 23.88
N GLU A 146 -14.93 -6.21 24.06
CA GLU A 146 -13.58 -6.78 24.12
C GLU A 146 -12.90 -6.69 22.75
N SER A 147 -11.97 -5.74 22.62
CA SER A 147 -11.32 -5.48 21.34
C SER A 147 -10.37 -6.60 20.93
N GLY A 148 -9.82 -7.39 21.87
CA GLY A 148 -8.78 -8.38 21.58
C GLY A 148 -7.45 -7.76 21.15
N ALA A 149 -7.12 -6.56 21.65
CA ALA A 149 -5.93 -5.80 21.27
C ALA A 149 -4.61 -6.58 21.38
N ALA A 150 -4.45 -7.41 22.42
CA ALA A 150 -3.25 -8.22 22.62
C ALA A 150 -3.07 -9.28 21.52
N ALA A 151 -4.15 -9.96 21.12
CA ALA A 151 -4.11 -10.92 20.02
C ALA A 151 -3.81 -10.22 18.69
N ALA A 152 -4.49 -9.11 18.41
CA ALA A 152 -4.25 -8.33 17.19
C ALA A 152 -2.83 -7.77 17.09
N TYR A 153 -2.22 -7.38 18.21
CA TYR A 153 -0.81 -6.97 18.24
C TYR A 153 0.11 -8.13 17.86
N ARG A 154 -0.12 -9.34 18.40
CA ARG A 154 0.66 -10.54 18.06
C ARG A 154 0.50 -10.90 16.58
N ASP A 155 -0.72 -10.93 16.06
CA ASP A 155 -0.98 -11.26 14.65
C ASP A 155 -0.34 -10.23 13.70
N GLY A 156 -0.50 -8.93 14.00
CA GLY A 156 0.13 -7.86 13.25
C GLY A 156 1.66 -7.95 13.27
N ARG A 157 2.23 -8.27 14.43
CA ARG A 157 3.68 -8.49 14.57
C ARG A 157 4.16 -9.68 13.73
N MET A 158 3.43 -10.79 13.70
CA MET A 158 3.81 -11.97 12.91
C MET A 158 3.85 -11.66 11.40
N ILE A 159 2.90 -10.88 10.90
CA ILE A 159 2.90 -10.45 9.48
C ILE A 159 4.05 -9.48 9.21
N LYS A 160 4.31 -8.53 10.11
CA LYS A 160 5.45 -7.61 10.03
C LYS A 160 6.79 -8.37 10.03
N LEU A 161 6.91 -9.44 10.82
CA LEU A 161 8.11 -10.28 10.84
C LEU A 161 8.36 -11.00 9.50
N GLN A 162 7.31 -11.36 8.75
CA GLN A 162 7.49 -11.87 7.39
C GLN A 162 8.09 -10.82 6.45
N VAL A 163 7.70 -9.54 6.61
CA VAL A 163 8.33 -8.43 5.88
C VAL A 163 9.80 -8.30 6.27
N CYS A 164 10.12 -8.33 7.57
CA CYS A 164 11.50 -8.23 8.08
C CYS A 164 12.38 -9.37 7.54
N ALA A 165 11.88 -10.61 7.60
CA ALA A 165 12.58 -11.79 7.08
C ALA A 165 12.81 -11.72 5.57
N ALA A 166 11.85 -11.20 4.81
CA ALA A 166 11.95 -11.09 3.35
C ALA A 166 12.97 -10.04 2.89
N VAL A 167 13.19 -8.97 3.65
CA VAL A 167 14.10 -7.87 3.28
C VAL A 167 15.44 -7.91 4.03
N GLY A 168 15.59 -8.81 5.01
CA GLY A 168 16.79 -8.92 5.84
C GLY A 168 17.01 -7.75 6.79
N ILE A 169 15.97 -6.94 7.06
CA ILE A 169 16.04 -5.81 8.00
C ILE A 169 15.52 -6.29 9.36
N PRO A 170 16.32 -6.22 10.43
CA PRO A 170 15.88 -6.59 11.77
C PRO A 170 14.67 -5.76 12.24
N GLU A 171 13.78 -6.38 13.02
CA GLU A 171 12.55 -5.76 13.52
C GLU A 171 12.80 -4.45 14.30
N GLN A 172 13.96 -4.31 14.95
CA GLN A 172 14.35 -3.10 15.70
C GLN A 172 14.36 -1.83 14.84
N TYR A 173 14.71 -1.95 13.55
CA TYR A 173 14.71 -0.81 12.63
C TYR A 173 13.30 -0.36 12.21
N PHE A 174 12.28 -1.15 12.54
CA PHE A 174 10.87 -0.79 12.34
C PHE A 174 10.24 -0.12 13.57
N GLY A 175 11.05 0.29 14.56
CA GLY A 175 10.59 1.04 15.73
C GLY A 175 9.89 0.20 16.81
N ASP A 176 10.02 -1.12 16.75
CA ASP A 176 9.52 -2.02 17.81
C ASP A 176 10.66 -2.38 18.76
N ILE A 177 10.68 -1.69 19.89
CA ILE A 177 11.70 -1.82 20.94
C ILE A 177 11.31 -2.93 21.95
N SER A 178 10.23 -3.69 21.72
CA SER A 178 9.81 -4.75 22.65
C SER A 178 10.78 -5.93 22.71
N ILE A 179 11.74 -6.00 21.78
CA ILE A 179 12.92 -6.86 21.80
C ILE A 179 14.12 -6.04 22.25
N GLY A 180 14.12 -5.66 23.53
CA GLY A 180 15.28 -5.10 24.21
C GLY A 180 16.34 -6.18 24.42
N ASN A 181 17.59 -5.83 24.12
CA ASN A 181 18.78 -6.44 24.71
C ASN A 181 19.10 -5.66 26.00
#